data_AF-A0A6G9KW34-F1
#
_entry.id   AF-A0A6G9KW34-F1
#
_cell.length_a   1.000
_cell.length_b   1.000
_cell.length_c   1.000
_cell.angle_alpha   90.00
_cell.angle_beta   90.00
_cell.angle_gamma   90.00
#
_symmetry.space_group_name_H-M   'P 1'
#
loop_
_entity.id
_entity.type
_entity.pdbx_description
1 polymer ?
#
loop_
_entity_poly.entity_id
_entity_poly.type
_entity_poly.pdbx_seq_one_letter_code
_entity_poly.pdbx_strand_id
1 'polypeptide(L)'
;MTKAIPRIGSRRNGRIGSRKNGRRIPKGIIHVQASLNNTIVTITDVRGRVISWASAGTSGFKGPRRGTPYAAQAAAVNAIRTVVDQGMQRAGVMIKGPGLGRDAALRAICRSGIRLSFVRDVTPMPHNGCRPPKKRRV
;
A
#
# COMPACT_ATOMS: atom_id res chain seq x y z
N MET A 1 39.29 -37.97 31.55
CA MET A 1 38.75 -38.15 30.19
C MET A 1 37.46 -37.36 30.04
N THR A 2 37.54 -36.13 29.53
CA THR A 2 36.40 -35.21 29.36
C THR A 2 35.72 -35.49 28.02
N LYS A 3 34.43 -35.87 28.04
CA LYS A 3 33.63 -36.06 26.82
C LYS A 3 33.28 -34.69 26.22
N ALA A 4 33.62 -34.49 24.95
CA ALA A 4 33.26 -33.31 24.19
C ALA A 4 31.74 -33.28 23.89
N ILE A 5 31.09 -32.14 24.17
CA ILE A 5 29.68 -31.89 23.86
C ILE A 5 29.56 -31.57 22.36
N PRO A 6 28.75 -32.29 21.57
CA PRO A 6 28.59 -31.98 20.15
C PRO A 6 27.82 -30.65 20.00
N ARG A 7 28.41 -29.70 19.28
CA ARG A 7 27.75 -28.45 18.88
C ARG A 7 26.62 -28.77 17.92
N ILE A 8 25.38 -28.72 18.41
CA ILE A 8 24.17 -28.81 17.60
C ILE A 8 24.19 -27.64 16.60
N GLY A 9 24.50 -27.95 15.35
CA GLY A 9 24.48 -27.00 14.25
C GLY A 9 23.11 -26.33 14.17
N SER A 10 23.11 -25.00 14.04
CA SER A 10 21.91 -24.21 13.80
C SER A 10 21.13 -24.83 12.64
N ARG A 11 19.94 -25.37 12.92
CA ARG A 11 18.97 -25.76 11.89
C ARG A 11 18.78 -24.55 11.00
N ARG A 12 19.34 -24.58 9.79
CA ARG A 12 19.03 -23.58 8.77
C ARG A 12 17.53 -23.72 8.55
N ASN A 13 16.76 -22.72 8.96
CA ASN A 13 15.36 -22.59 8.60
C ASN A 13 15.29 -22.59 7.08
N GLY A 14 15.09 -23.77 6.48
CA GLY A 14 14.73 -23.90 5.09
C GLY A 14 13.47 -23.08 4.91
N ARG A 15 13.59 -21.92 4.24
CA ARG A 15 12.43 -21.13 3.87
C ARG A 15 11.56 -22.06 3.03
N ILE A 16 10.47 -22.54 3.61
CA ILE A 16 9.42 -23.27 2.90
C ILE A 16 8.97 -22.31 1.81
N GLY A 17 9.49 -22.52 0.60
CA GLY A 17 9.13 -21.73 -0.56
C GLY A 17 7.67 -22.04 -0.83
N SER A 18 6.77 -21.22 -0.29
CA SER A 18 5.36 -21.31 -0.61
C SER A 18 5.26 -21.22 -2.13
N ARG A 19 4.80 -22.30 -2.78
CA ARG A 19 4.50 -22.29 -4.21
C ARG A 19 3.64 -21.07 -4.49
N LYS A 20 4.22 -20.06 -5.15
CA LYS A 20 3.53 -18.83 -5.54
C LYS A 20 2.58 -19.18 -6.68
N ASN A 21 1.49 -19.88 -6.36
CA ASN A 21 0.33 -19.87 -7.23
C ASN A 21 -0.24 -18.45 -7.12
N GLY A 22 0.19 -17.58 -8.05
CA GLY A 22 -0.33 -16.24 -8.18
C GLY A 22 -1.83 -16.33 -8.41
N ARG A 23 -2.61 -15.95 -7.39
CA ARG A 23 -4.06 -15.86 -7.54
C ARG A 23 -4.34 -14.80 -8.59
N ARG A 24 -4.89 -15.19 -9.73
CA ARG A 24 -5.30 -14.24 -10.76
C ARG A 24 -6.63 -13.64 -10.34
N ILE A 25 -6.60 -12.35 -9.99
CA ILE A 25 -7.77 -11.62 -9.50
C ILE A 25 -8.15 -10.59 -10.56
N PRO A 26 -9.29 -10.76 -11.28
CA PRO A 26 -9.67 -9.86 -12.36
C PRO A 26 -10.22 -8.51 -11.87
N LYS A 27 -10.80 -8.49 -10.66
CA LYS A 27 -11.46 -7.33 -10.04
C LYS A 27 -11.00 -7.13 -8.60
N GLY A 28 -10.66 -5.90 -8.25
CA GLY A 28 -10.23 -5.55 -6.89
C GLY A 28 -10.58 -4.12 -6.48
N ILE A 29 -10.06 -3.72 -5.32
CA ILE A 29 -10.23 -2.40 -4.72
C ILE A 29 -8.85 -1.83 -4.41
N ILE A 30 -8.61 -0.61 -4.85
CA ILE A 30 -7.40 0.16 -4.57
C ILE A 30 -7.71 1.16 -3.47
N HIS A 31 -7.07 0.99 -2.33
CA HIS A 31 -7.13 1.93 -1.21
C HIS A 31 -5.94 2.89 -1.29
N VAL A 32 -6.23 4.19 -1.30
CA VAL A 32 -5.23 5.26 -1.27
C VAL A 32 -5.38 6.00 0.05
N GLN A 33 -4.43 5.80 0.97
CA GLN A 33 -4.35 6.57 2.20
C GLN A 33 -3.42 7.77 1.96
N ALA A 34 -4.02 8.96 1.82
CA ALA A 34 -3.34 10.22 1.63
C ALA A 34 -3.29 11.00 2.96
N SER A 35 -2.17 10.87 3.68
CA SER A 35 -1.83 11.72 4.82
C SER A 35 -0.97 12.90 4.34
N LEU A 36 -0.82 13.93 5.17
CA LEU A 36 0.00 15.11 4.87
C LEU A 36 1.48 14.75 4.66
N ASN A 37 1.99 13.73 5.36
CA ASN A 37 3.40 13.37 5.37
C ASN A 37 3.73 12.14 4.52
N ASN A 38 2.71 11.38 4.08
CA ASN A 38 2.91 10.12 3.39
C ASN A 38 1.66 9.69 2.62
N THR A 39 1.89 8.98 1.52
CA THR A 39 0.86 8.23 0.80
C THR A 39 1.14 6.74 0.84
N ILE A 40 0.09 5.97 1.11
CA ILE A 40 0.12 4.50 1.10
C ILE A 40 -0.94 4.03 0.11
N VAL A 41 -0.54 3.19 -0.82
CA VAL A 41 -1.42 2.57 -1.81
C VAL A 41 -1.47 1.08 -1.53
N THR A 42 -2.65 0.56 -1.29
CA THR A 42 -2.89 -0.84 -0.97
C THR A 42 -3.93 -1.39 -1.94
N ILE A 43 -3.63 -2.52 -2.57
CA ILE A 43 -4.53 -3.16 -3.53
C ILE A 43 -5.03 -4.46 -2.92
N THR A 44 -6.35 -4.64 -2.98
CA THR A 44 -7.05 -5.72 -2.30
C THR A 44 -8.06 -6.41 -3.22
N ASP A 45 -8.40 -7.65 -2.86
CA ASP A 45 -9.58 -8.34 -3.36
C ASP A 45 -10.86 -7.65 -2.89
N VAL A 46 -12.00 -7.96 -3.53
CA VAL A 46 -13.33 -7.61 -3.01
C VAL A 46 -13.57 -8.14 -1.59
N ARG A 47 -12.91 -9.24 -1.21
CA ARG A 47 -12.94 -9.82 0.14
C ARG A 47 -12.04 -9.10 1.15
N GLY A 48 -11.31 -8.06 0.75
CA GLY A 48 -10.39 -7.32 1.62
C GLY A 48 -9.03 -7.99 1.87
N ARG A 49 -8.68 -9.06 1.13
CA ARG A 49 -7.34 -9.66 1.20
C ARG A 49 -6.35 -8.81 0.42
N VAL A 50 -5.24 -8.43 1.06
CA VAL A 50 -4.20 -7.62 0.42
C VAL A 50 -3.41 -8.45 -0.57
N ILE A 51 -3.29 -7.92 -1.79
CA ILE A 51 -2.50 -8.50 -2.87
C ILE A 51 -1.10 -7.87 -2.87
N SER A 52 -1.08 -6.54 -2.94
CA SER A 52 0.14 -5.75 -2.92
C SER A 52 -0.09 -4.44 -2.21
N TRP A 53 1.00 -3.85 -1.73
CA TRP A 53 1.00 -2.52 -1.16
C TRP A 53 2.32 -1.83 -1.49
N ALA A 54 2.27 -0.53 -1.66
CA ALA A 54 3.44 0.31 -1.78
C ALA A 54 3.18 1.63 -1.07
N SER A 55 4.25 2.28 -0.63
CA SER A 55 4.16 3.61 -0.02
C SER A 55 5.23 4.52 -0.59
N ALA A 56 5.09 5.83 -0.41
CA ALA A 56 6.15 6.77 -0.77
C ALA A 56 7.49 6.42 -0.09
N GLY A 57 7.46 5.88 1.13
CA GLY A 57 8.66 5.39 1.81
C GLY A 57 9.28 4.14 1.16
N THR A 58 8.45 3.19 0.72
CA THR A 58 8.90 1.98 0.00
C THR A 58 9.54 2.33 -1.35
N SER A 59 9.08 3.41 -1.99
CA SER A 59 9.66 3.95 -3.22
C SER A 59 10.94 4.77 -3.00
N GLY A 60 11.50 4.78 -1.78
CA GLY A 60 12.79 5.42 -1.48
C GLY A 60 12.72 6.89 -1.06
N PHE A 61 11.53 7.51 -0.97
CA PHE A 61 11.40 8.89 -0.54
C PHE A 61 11.47 9.02 0.99
N LYS A 62 12.35 9.90 1.47
CA LYS A 62 12.57 10.16 2.91
C LYS A 62 12.30 11.62 3.25
N GLY A 63 12.02 11.87 4.53
CA GLY A 63 11.81 13.22 5.07
C GLY A 63 10.66 13.97 4.39
N PRO A 64 10.78 15.29 4.13
CA PRO A 64 9.69 16.11 3.58
C PRO A 64 9.29 15.69 2.16
N ARG A 65 10.20 15.06 1.40
CA ARG A 65 9.92 14.58 0.03
C ARG A 65 8.86 13.46 0.01
N ARG A 66 8.64 12.77 1.13
CA ARG A 66 7.67 11.66 1.25
C ARG A 66 6.21 12.09 1.11
N GLY A 67 5.88 13.34 1.47
CA GLY A 67 4.52 13.90 1.36
C GLY A 67 4.20 14.50 0.00
N THR A 68 5.17 14.54 -0.92
CA THR A 68 5.01 15.20 -2.23
C THR A 68 4.09 14.41 -3.16
N PRO A 69 3.38 15.09 -4.09
CA PRO A 69 2.53 14.41 -5.07
C PRO A 69 3.32 13.48 -5.99
N TYR A 70 4.58 13.82 -6.30
CA TYR A 70 5.46 12.97 -7.10
C TYR A 70 5.76 11.63 -6.41
N ALA A 71 6.00 11.66 -5.10
CA ALA A 71 6.21 10.43 -4.33
C ALA A 71 4.95 9.55 -4.31
N ALA A 72 3.76 10.16 -4.28
CA ALA A 72 2.49 9.45 -4.38
C ALA A 72 2.28 8.77 -5.73
N GLN A 73 2.63 9.46 -6.83
CA GLN A 73 2.60 8.89 -8.17
C GLN A 73 3.52 7.67 -8.27
N ALA A 74 4.77 7.78 -7.79
CA ALA A 74 5.72 6.67 -7.80
C ALA A 74 5.22 5.48 -6.97
N ALA A 75 4.64 5.72 -5.79
CA ALA A 75 4.04 4.68 -4.97
C ALA A 75 2.87 3.98 -5.67
N ALA A 76 1.98 4.73 -6.32
CA ALA A 76 0.86 4.17 -7.07
C ALA A 76 1.33 3.30 -8.24
N VAL A 77 2.30 3.76 -9.04
CA VAL A 77 2.87 3.00 -10.15
C VAL A 77 3.49 1.69 -9.65
N ASN A 78 4.26 1.74 -8.55
CA ASN A 78 4.89 0.55 -7.99
C ASN A 78 3.87 -0.49 -7.48
N ALA A 79 2.80 -0.05 -6.81
CA ALA A 79 1.73 -0.96 -6.38
C ALA A 79 1.02 -1.60 -7.59
N ILE A 80 0.70 -0.79 -8.60
CA ILE A 80 -0.08 -1.25 -9.76
C ILE A 80 0.71 -2.20 -10.65
N ARG A 81 2.01 -1.97 -10.87
CA ARG A 81 2.87 -2.85 -11.69
C ARG A 81 2.71 -4.32 -11.27
N THR A 82 2.84 -4.58 -9.96
CA THR A 82 2.71 -5.94 -9.40
C THR A 82 1.33 -6.58 -9.60
N VAL A 83 0.29 -5.78 -9.83
CA VAL A 83 -1.10 -6.20 -9.97
C VAL A 83 -1.51 -6.36 -11.43
N VAL A 84 -0.92 -5.55 -12.32
CA VAL A 84 -1.02 -5.76 -13.77
C VAL A 84 -0.40 -7.11 -14.14
N ASP A 85 0.75 -7.46 -13.55
CA ASP A 85 1.38 -8.78 -13.73
C ASP A 85 0.47 -9.94 -13.29
N GLN A 86 -0.43 -9.70 -12.34
CA GLN A 86 -1.40 -10.68 -11.84
C GLN A 86 -2.71 -10.72 -12.66
N GLY A 87 -2.87 -9.82 -13.63
CA GLY A 87 -3.98 -9.79 -14.58
C GLY A 87 -5.24 -9.06 -14.08
N MET A 88 -5.12 -8.10 -13.17
CA MET A 88 -6.26 -7.31 -12.72
C MET A 88 -6.68 -6.27 -13.76
N GLN A 89 -7.94 -6.32 -14.19
CA GLN A 89 -8.45 -5.47 -15.28
C GLN A 89 -9.35 -4.33 -14.78
N ARG A 90 -10.10 -4.57 -13.69
CA ARG A 90 -11.08 -3.62 -13.15
C ARG A 90 -10.81 -3.33 -11.69
N ALA A 91 -10.87 -2.05 -11.31
CA ALA A 91 -10.67 -1.65 -9.93
C ALA A 91 -11.65 -0.54 -9.49
N GLY A 92 -12.12 -0.62 -8.25
CA GLY A 92 -12.69 0.53 -7.55
C GLY A 92 -11.59 1.26 -6.77
N VAL A 93 -11.64 2.59 -6.70
CA VAL A 93 -10.68 3.39 -5.91
C VAL A 93 -11.39 3.95 -4.69
N MET A 94 -10.80 3.73 -3.51
CA MET A 94 -11.22 4.28 -2.23
C MET A 94 -10.11 5.17 -1.67
N ILE A 95 -10.38 6.45 -1.52
CA ILE A 95 -9.40 7.44 -1.06
C ILE A 95 -9.70 7.81 0.38
N LYS A 96 -8.68 7.83 1.23
CA LYS A 96 -8.78 8.21 2.64
C LYS A 96 -7.80 9.33 2.96
N GLY A 97 -8.31 10.44 3.47
CA GLY A 97 -7.54 11.55 4.01
C GLY A 97 -7.35 12.72 3.04
N PRO A 98 -6.94 13.90 3.58
CA PRO A 98 -6.83 15.15 2.85
C PRO A 98 -5.46 15.40 2.20
N GLY A 99 -4.53 14.44 2.24
CA GLY A 99 -3.15 14.66 1.81
C GLY A 99 -2.99 15.00 0.33
N LEU A 100 -1.93 15.76 0.00
CA LEU A 100 -1.62 16.25 -1.36
C LEU A 100 -1.49 15.16 -2.43
N GLY A 101 -1.17 13.93 -2.01
CA GLY A 101 -0.99 12.81 -2.94
C GLY A 101 -2.28 12.15 -3.44
N ARG A 102 -3.46 12.67 -3.06
CA ARG A 102 -4.78 12.18 -3.49
C ARG A 102 -4.93 12.18 -5.01
N ASP A 103 -4.82 13.36 -5.63
CA ASP A 103 -5.04 13.51 -7.07
C ASP A 103 -3.90 12.91 -7.89
N ALA A 104 -2.67 13.00 -7.38
CA ALA A 104 -1.49 12.44 -8.02
C ALA A 104 -1.57 10.90 -8.13
N ALA A 105 -2.01 10.23 -7.06
CA ALA A 105 -2.22 8.79 -7.08
C ALA A 105 -3.36 8.40 -8.02
N LEU A 106 -4.47 9.16 -8.02
CA LEU A 106 -5.60 8.91 -8.92
C LEU A 106 -5.21 9.03 -10.38
N ARG A 107 -4.47 10.09 -10.75
CA ARG A 107 -3.92 10.27 -12.11
C ARG A 107 -3.00 9.14 -12.52
N ALA A 108 -2.15 8.65 -11.61
CA ALA A 108 -1.27 7.52 -11.86
C ALA A 108 -2.06 6.22 -12.13
N ILE A 109 -3.14 5.98 -11.39
CA ILE A 109 -4.03 4.84 -11.58
C ILE A 109 -4.78 4.95 -12.92
N CYS A 110 -5.26 6.14 -13.30
CA CYS A 110 -5.90 6.32 -14.61
C CYS A 110 -4.93 6.02 -15.77
N ARG A 111 -3.65 6.40 -15.64
CA ARG A 111 -2.63 6.18 -16.68
C ARG A 111 -2.20 4.72 -16.79
N SER A 112 -2.39 3.89 -15.75
CA SER A 112 -1.90 2.51 -15.74
C SER A 112 -2.76 1.52 -16.54
N GLY A 113 -3.85 1.96 -17.17
CA GLY A 113 -4.68 1.13 -18.05
C GLY A 113 -5.68 0.22 -17.33
N ILE A 114 -5.86 0.35 -16.02
CA ILE A 114 -6.89 -0.37 -15.26
C ILE A 114 -8.23 0.35 -15.44
N ARG A 115 -9.29 -0.38 -15.79
CA ARG A 115 -10.64 0.20 -15.90
C ARG A 115 -11.19 0.54 -14.52
N LEU A 116 -11.38 1.82 -14.26
CA LEU A 116 -11.96 2.33 -13.03
C LEU A 116 -13.47 2.10 -13.01
N SER A 117 -13.96 1.43 -11.96
CA SER A 117 -15.41 1.21 -11.75
C SER A 117 -16.06 2.38 -11.01
N PHE A 118 -15.40 2.87 -9.96
CA PHE A 118 -15.85 4.02 -9.18
C PHE A 118 -14.67 4.65 -8.45
N VAL A 119 -14.82 5.91 -8.07
CA VAL A 119 -13.94 6.62 -7.15
C VAL A 119 -14.78 7.08 -5.97
N ARG A 120 -14.39 6.70 -4.75
CA ARG A 120 -15.10 7.07 -3.52
C ARG A 120 -14.13 7.66 -2.51
N ASP A 121 -14.57 8.72 -1.84
CA ASP A 121 -13.92 9.22 -0.64
C ASP A 121 -14.45 8.45 0.57
N VAL A 122 -13.53 7.91 1.37
CA VAL A 122 -13.79 7.21 2.63
C VAL A 122 -13.06 7.88 3.79
N THR A 123 -12.79 9.18 3.67
CA THR A 123 -12.24 9.99 4.76
C THR A 123 -13.22 9.99 5.94
N PRO A 124 -12.80 9.54 7.13
CA PRO A 124 -13.71 9.45 8.27
C PRO A 124 -14.12 10.84 8.74
N MET A 125 -15.43 11.11 8.76
CA MET A 125 -16.01 12.30 9.36
C MET A 125 -16.52 11.97 10.77
N PRO A 126 -15.91 12.52 11.84
CA PRO A 126 -16.37 12.26 13.19
C PRO A 126 -17.60 13.10 13.53
N HIS A 127 -18.63 12.49 14.10
CA HIS A 127 -19.80 13.18 14.68
C HIS A 127 -19.53 13.46 16.17
N ASN A 128 -18.78 14.52 16.48
CA ASN A 128 -18.43 14.92 17.86
C ASN A 128 -17.88 13.76 18.72
N GLY A 129 -16.76 13.16 18.28
CA GLY A 129 -16.07 12.06 18.97
C GLY A 129 -14.94 12.51 19.91
N CYS A 130 -13.81 11.79 19.90
CA CYS A 130 -12.64 12.13 20.72
C CYS A 130 -12.15 13.56 20.48
N ARG A 131 -11.78 14.26 21.56
CA ARG A 131 -11.23 15.61 21.50
C ARG A 131 -9.94 15.62 20.65
N PRO A 132 -9.84 16.47 19.61
CA PRO A 132 -8.61 16.58 18.82
C PRO A 132 -7.46 17.15 19.66
N PRO A 133 -6.19 16.85 19.31
CA PRO A 133 -5.04 17.37 20.03
C PRO A 133 -5.04 18.90 20.04
N LYS A 134 -4.44 19.48 21.08
CA LYS A 134 -4.30 20.94 21.22
C LYS A 134 -3.59 21.51 19.99
N LYS A 135 -4.05 22.69 19.53
CA LYS A 135 -3.41 23.42 18.44
C LYS A 135 -1.91 23.59 18.73
N ARG A 136 -1.07 23.24 17.76
CA ARG A 136 0.38 23.34 17.87
C ARG A 136 0.78 24.82 17.96
N ARG A 137 1.64 25.16 18.92
CA ARG A 137 2.24 26.50 19.08
C ARG A 137 3.64 26.42 18.49
N VAL A 138 3.83 26.92 17.27
CA VAL A 138 5.12 27.02 16.59
C VAL A 138 5.28 28.46 16.17
#